data_AF-H6BD17-F1
#
_entry.id   AF-H6BD17-F1
#
_cell.length_a   1.000
_cell.length_b   1.000
_cell.length_c   1.000
_cell.angle_alpha   90.00
_cell.angle_beta   90.00
_cell.angle_gamma   90.00
#
_symmetry.space_group_name_H-M   'P 1'
#
loop_
_entity.id
_entity.type
_entity.pdbx_description
1 polymer ?
#
loop_
_entity_poly.entity_id
_entity_poly.type
_entity_poly.pdbx_seq_one_letter_code
_entity_poly.pdbx_strand_id
1 'polypeptide(L)'
;LKKFKFDLSTTDPVSTMEHFLEISPTDSMTESMAKYMLDLTTTCHKFASILPTVLAASCVYVARKLFVMDKVWTCGLEYFSGYTEKDLMKCVTELLRMLIKAPTAKLQGARKKHAASTFTRISHHKLLETKPAAILKALENK
;
A
#
# COMPACT_ATOMS: atom_id res chain seq x y z
N LEU A 1 -28.39 -9.71 2.58
CA LEU A 1 -27.83 -10.80 3.43
C LEU A 1 -27.93 -12.20 2.77
N LYS A 2 -29.07 -12.61 2.20
CA LYS A 2 -29.19 -13.90 1.45
C LYS A 2 -28.13 -14.12 0.35
N LYS A 3 -27.75 -13.07 -0.40
CA LYS A 3 -26.70 -13.17 -1.44
C LYS A 3 -25.31 -13.56 -0.92
N PHE A 4 -24.99 -13.26 0.34
CA PHE A 4 -23.70 -13.57 0.97
C PHE A 4 -23.78 -14.83 1.85
N LYS A 5 -24.91 -15.55 1.87
CA LYS A 5 -25.12 -16.72 2.73
C LYS A 5 -24.83 -16.47 4.23
N PHE A 6 -24.95 -15.22 4.68
CA PHE A 6 -24.55 -14.77 6.03
C PHE A 6 -23.07 -14.99 6.37
N ASP A 7 -22.23 -15.28 5.38
CA ASP A 7 -20.79 -15.31 5.54
C ASP A 7 -20.25 -13.87 5.41
N LEU A 8 -19.96 -13.28 6.57
CA LEU A 8 -19.27 -11.99 6.70
C LEU A 8 -17.84 -12.19 7.21
N SER A 9 -17.34 -13.44 7.27
CA SER A 9 -16.03 -13.77 7.84
C SER A 9 -14.86 -13.50 6.88
N THR A 10 -15.00 -12.48 6.03
CA THR A 10 -13.96 -12.09 5.07
C THR A 10 -12.82 -11.37 5.77
N THR A 11 -11.59 -11.77 5.49
CA THR A 11 -10.39 -11.09 6.00
C THR A 11 -10.31 -9.69 5.41
N ASP A 12 -10.31 -8.68 6.26
CA ASP A 12 -10.17 -7.30 5.82
C ASP A 12 -8.70 -7.01 5.42
N PRO A 13 -8.46 -6.27 4.32
CA PRO A 13 -7.11 -5.91 3.92
C PRO A 13 -6.33 -5.13 5.00
N VAL A 14 -6.99 -4.37 5.86
CA VAL A 14 -6.36 -3.67 6.99
C VAL A 14 -5.84 -4.66 8.02
N SER A 15 -6.65 -5.66 8.39
CA SER A 15 -6.23 -6.71 9.34
C SER A 15 -5.04 -7.51 8.81
N THR A 16 -5.03 -7.83 7.51
CA THR A 16 -3.89 -8.50 6.87
C THR A 16 -2.64 -7.60 6.88
N MET A 17 -2.81 -6.31 6.61
CA MET A 17 -1.70 -5.36 6.67
C MET A 17 -1.11 -5.24 8.08
N GLU A 18 -1.96 -5.15 9.10
CA GLU A 18 -1.52 -5.08 10.50
C GLU A 18 -0.71 -6.32 10.89
N HIS A 19 -1.14 -7.51 10.46
CA HIS A 19 -0.37 -8.73 10.65
C HIS A 19 1.03 -8.67 9.99
N PHE A 20 1.15 -8.13 8.77
CA PHE A 20 2.45 -7.95 8.13
C PHE A 20 3.34 -6.92 8.83
N LEU A 21 2.75 -5.88 9.43
CA LEU A 21 3.47 -4.88 10.22
C LEU A 21 3.94 -5.45 11.57
N GLU A 22 3.18 -6.35 12.19
CA GLU A 22 3.60 -7.07 13.40
C GLU A 22 4.80 -7.99 13.15
N ILE A 23 4.77 -8.76 12.05
CA ILE A 23 5.86 -9.68 11.67
C ILE A 23 7.16 -8.92 11.42
N SER A 24 7.05 -7.70 10.91
CA SER A 24 8.22 -6.90 10.60
C SER A 24 7.95 -5.46 11.03
N PRO A 25 8.31 -5.11 12.28
CA PRO A 25 8.03 -3.80 12.84
C PRO A 25 8.69 -2.70 12.00
N THR A 26 7.93 -1.65 11.73
CA THR A 26 8.39 -0.46 11.01
C THR A 26 8.07 0.81 11.79
N ASP A 27 8.65 1.92 11.40
CA ASP A 27 8.31 3.21 12.00
C ASP A 27 6.82 3.56 11.77
N SER A 28 6.22 4.27 12.72
CA SER A 28 4.80 4.67 12.69
C SER A 28 4.45 5.47 11.42
N MET A 29 5.42 6.19 10.85
CA MET A 29 5.25 6.90 9.58
C MET A 29 5.09 5.94 8.39
N THR A 30 5.80 4.81 8.39
CA THR A 30 5.69 3.78 7.35
C THR A 30 4.33 3.10 7.41
N GLU A 31 3.83 2.79 8.61
CA GLU A 31 2.51 2.21 8.82
C GLU A 31 1.40 3.16 8.35
N SER A 32 1.51 4.44 8.73
CA SER A 32 0.58 5.50 8.30
C SER A 32 0.55 5.65 6.79
N MET A 33 1.71 5.51 6.13
CA MET A 33 1.82 5.53 4.67
C MET A 33 1.16 4.32 4.03
N ALA A 34 1.39 3.11 4.55
CA ALA A 34 0.76 1.90 4.05
C ALA A 34 -0.77 1.98 4.17
N LYS A 35 -1.29 2.45 5.32
CA LYS A 35 -2.73 2.67 5.55
C LYS A 35 -3.32 3.71 4.58
N TYR A 36 -2.60 4.79 4.32
CA TYR A 36 -3.00 5.80 3.33
C TYR A 36 -3.06 5.23 1.90
N MET A 37 -2.05 4.46 1.50
CA MET A 37 -2.04 3.79 0.19
C MET A 37 -3.20 2.82 0.04
N LEU A 38 -3.51 2.05 1.09
CA LEU A 38 -4.66 1.14 1.10
C LEU A 38 -5.98 1.91 0.94
N ASP A 39 -6.18 3.02 1.66
CA ASP A 39 -7.38 3.86 1.53
C ASP A 39 -7.52 4.43 0.10
N LEU A 40 -6.41 4.78 -0.56
CA LEU A 40 -6.40 5.17 -1.97
C LEU A 40 -6.83 4.03 -2.90
N THR A 41 -6.35 2.80 -2.66
CA THR A 41 -6.68 1.65 -3.52
C THR A 41 -8.17 1.32 -3.50
N THR A 42 -8.84 1.50 -2.36
CA THR A 42 -10.30 1.32 -2.23
C THR A 42 -11.08 2.24 -3.15
N THR A 43 -10.54 3.43 -3.47
CA THR A 43 -11.19 4.37 -4.40
C THR A 43 -10.97 4.03 -5.89
N CYS A 44 -10.04 3.13 -6.20
CA CYS A 44 -9.64 2.83 -7.55
C CYS A 44 -10.08 1.42 -7.98
N HIS A 45 -11.03 1.36 -8.92
CA HIS A 45 -11.61 0.11 -9.42
C HIS A 45 -10.60 -0.90 -9.96
N LYS A 46 -9.41 -0.44 -10.40
CA LYS A 46 -8.36 -1.33 -10.91
C LYS A 46 -7.85 -2.33 -9.86
N PHE A 47 -7.92 -1.97 -8.58
CA PHE A 47 -7.48 -2.83 -7.49
C PHE A 47 -8.59 -3.78 -7.00
N ALA A 48 -9.83 -3.61 -7.47
CA ALA A 48 -10.94 -4.48 -7.08
C ALA A 48 -10.77 -5.93 -7.55
N SER A 49 -10.00 -6.16 -8.63
CA SER A 49 -9.68 -7.50 -9.13
C SER A 49 -8.45 -8.13 -8.46
N ILE A 50 -7.74 -7.38 -7.61
CA ILE A 50 -6.53 -7.86 -6.93
C ILE A 50 -6.92 -8.45 -5.56
N LEU A 51 -6.24 -9.52 -5.18
CA LEU A 51 -6.47 -10.16 -3.89
C LEU A 51 -6.10 -9.18 -2.74
N PRO A 52 -6.95 -9.02 -1.71
CA PRO A 52 -6.69 -8.11 -0.59
C PRO A 52 -5.33 -8.31 0.09
N THR A 53 -4.90 -9.57 0.20
CA THR A 53 -3.61 -9.94 0.80
C THR A 53 -2.42 -9.46 -0.03
N VAL A 54 -2.48 -9.64 -1.35
CA VAL A 54 -1.48 -9.14 -2.31
C VAL A 54 -1.43 -7.61 -2.29
N LEU A 55 -2.60 -6.96 -2.20
CA LEU A 55 -2.71 -5.51 -2.11
C LEU A 55 -2.06 -4.97 -0.84
N ALA A 56 -2.38 -5.58 0.31
CA ALA A 56 -1.77 -5.23 1.60
C ALA A 56 -0.26 -5.39 1.58
N ALA A 57 0.25 -6.54 1.09
CA ALA A 57 1.67 -6.81 0.93
C ALA A 57 2.37 -5.76 0.04
N SER A 58 1.74 -5.41 -1.08
CA SER A 58 2.28 -4.42 -2.02
C SER A 58 2.32 -3.01 -1.43
N CYS A 59 1.31 -2.60 -0.67
CA CYS A 59 1.29 -1.33 0.05
C CYS A 59 2.42 -1.25 1.09
N VAL A 60 2.62 -2.32 1.88
CA VAL A 60 3.72 -2.40 2.85
C VAL A 60 5.09 -2.34 2.14
N TYR A 61 5.24 -3.06 1.04
CA TYR A 61 6.46 -3.03 0.22
C TYR A 61 6.78 -1.61 -0.27
N VAL A 62 5.82 -0.90 -0.86
CA VAL A 62 6.03 0.46 -1.36
C VAL A 62 6.33 1.43 -0.22
N ALA A 63 5.59 1.36 0.90
CA ALA A 63 5.83 2.21 2.05
C ALA A 63 7.28 2.07 2.56
N ARG A 64 7.77 0.84 2.70
CA ARG A 64 9.16 0.56 3.09
C ARG A 64 10.17 1.09 2.07
N LYS A 65 9.89 0.93 0.78
CA LYS A 65 10.74 1.45 -0.30
C LYS A 65 10.85 2.97 -0.26
N LEU A 66 9.77 3.66 0.08
CA LEU A 66 9.76 5.13 0.20
C LEU A 66 10.59 5.61 1.40
N PHE A 67 10.62 4.87 2.50
CA PHE A 67 11.27 5.29 3.75
C PHE A 67 12.73 4.81 3.95
N VAL A 68 13.38 4.23 2.93
CA VAL A 68 14.83 3.90 2.95
C VAL A 68 15.17 2.58 3.66
N MET A 69 14.26 1.60 3.71
CA MET A 69 14.70 0.25 4.08
C MET A 69 15.47 -0.40 2.93
N ASP A 70 16.76 -0.70 3.13
CA ASP A 70 17.58 -1.48 2.16
C ASP A 70 17.00 -2.88 1.93
N LYS A 71 16.37 -3.46 2.96
CA LYS A 71 15.62 -4.73 2.88
C LYS A 71 14.12 -4.46 2.84
N VAL A 72 13.62 -4.17 1.64
CA VAL A 72 12.21 -3.82 1.39
C VAL A 72 11.28 -5.01 1.65
N TRP A 73 11.70 -6.20 1.21
CA TRP A 73 11.03 -7.46 1.46
C TRP A 73 11.98 -8.37 2.23
N THR A 74 11.60 -8.78 3.45
CA THR A 74 12.43 -9.62 4.31
C THR A 74 12.04 -11.08 4.14
N CYS A 75 12.96 -12.02 4.40
CA CYS A 75 12.66 -13.46 4.33
C CYS A 75 11.50 -13.87 5.26
N GLY A 76 11.30 -13.16 6.38
CA GLY A 76 10.14 -13.35 7.25
C GLY A 76 8.82 -13.02 6.54
N LEU A 77 8.74 -11.87 5.86
CA LEU A 77 7.54 -11.51 5.10
C LEU A 77 7.28 -12.47 3.94
N GLU A 78 8.31 -12.92 3.25
CA GLU A 78 8.18 -13.93 2.18
C GLU A 78 7.67 -15.27 2.74
N TYR A 79 8.20 -15.71 3.88
CA TYR A 79 7.77 -16.95 4.55
C TYR A 79 6.30 -16.89 5.01
N PHE A 80 5.88 -15.79 5.65
CA PHE A 80 4.53 -15.66 6.18
C PHE A 80 3.48 -15.32 5.12
N SER A 81 3.84 -14.52 4.11
CA SER A 81 2.90 -14.14 3.05
C SER A 81 2.84 -15.14 1.91
N GLY A 82 3.90 -15.94 1.71
CA GLY A 82 4.05 -16.84 0.57
C GLY A 82 4.30 -16.13 -0.77
N TYR A 83 4.47 -14.80 -0.77
CA TYR A 83 4.67 -14.02 -2.00
C TYR A 83 6.13 -13.58 -2.15
N THR A 84 6.65 -13.75 -3.37
CA THR A 84 7.96 -13.22 -3.75
C THR A 84 7.83 -11.76 -4.19
N GLU A 85 8.95 -11.02 -4.18
CA GLU A 85 8.99 -9.63 -4.69
C GLU A 85 8.46 -9.52 -6.14
N LYS A 86 8.69 -10.55 -6.96
CA LYS A 86 8.25 -10.59 -8.36
C LYS A 86 6.73 -10.64 -8.49
N ASP A 87 6.06 -11.35 -7.59
CA ASP A 87 4.61 -11.51 -7.59
C ASP A 87 3.92 -10.18 -7.25
N LEU A 88 4.52 -9.41 -6.34
CA LEU A 88 4.02 -8.11 -5.92
C LEU A 88 4.31 -7.00 -6.94
N MET A 89 5.34 -7.17 -7.79
CA MET A 89 5.86 -6.10 -8.64
C MET A 89 4.79 -5.48 -9.57
N LYS A 90 3.86 -6.30 -10.09
CA LYS A 90 2.75 -5.82 -10.93
C LYS A 90 1.84 -4.86 -10.16
N CYS A 91 1.46 -5.25 -8.94
CA CYS A 91 0.60 -4.44 -8.06
C CYS A 91 1.34 -3.18 -7.59
N VAL A 92 2.61 -3.32 -7.20
CA VAL A 92 3.52 -2.22 -6.82
C VAL A 92 3.61 -1.17 -7.92
N THR A 93 3.76 -1.59 -9.18
CA THR A 93 3.86 -0.67 -10.32
C THR A 93 2.57 0.14 -10.49
N GLU A 94 1.41 -0.50 -10.41
CA GLU A 94 0.12 0.21 -10.52
C GLU A 94 -0.14 1.13 -9.31
N LEU A 95 0.25 0.71 -8.11
CA LEU A 95 0.22 1.52 -6.90
C LEU A 95 1.05 2.80 -7.05
N LEU A 96 2.28 2.70 -7.58
CA LEU A 96 3.14 3.87 -7.81
C LEU A 96 2.52 4.83 -8.82
N ARG A 97 1.95 4.32 -9.91
CA ARG A 97 1.22 5.14 -10.90
C ARG A 97 0.01 5.84 -10.29
N MET A 98 -0.74 5.13 -9.43
CA MET A 98 -1.86 5.71 -8.69
C MET A 98 -1.38 6.82 -7.76
N LEU A 99 -0.27 6.61 -7.04
CA LEU A 99 0.29 7.56 -6.08
C LEU A 99 0.76 8.85 -6.76
N ILE A 100 1.41 8.75 -7.93
CA ILE A 100 1.81 9.90 -8.75
C ILE A 100 0.59 10.69 -9.25
N LYS A 101 -0.50 10.00 -9.58
CA LYS A 101 -1.77 10.63 -10.03
C LYS A 101 -2.67 11.07 -8.89
N ALA A 102 -2.39 10.68 -7.65
CA ALA A 102 -3.24 10.98 -6.50
C ALA A 102 -3.47 12.49 -6.29
N PRO A 103 -2.51 13.41 -6.54
CA PRO A 103 -2.75 14.84 -6.42
C PRO A 103 -3.72 15.43 -7.45
N THR A 104 -3.79 14.84 -8.65
CA THR A 104 -4.62 15.31 -9.77
C THR A 104 -5.92 14.51 -9.92
N ALA A 105 -6.11 13.46 -9.13
CA ALA A 105 -7.29 12.62 -9.17
C ALA A 105 -8.57 13.37 -8.78
N LYS A 106 -9.70 13.03 -9.42
CA LYS A 106 -11.01 13.61 -9.10
C LYS A 106 -11.44 13.34 -7.65
N LEU A 107 -11.09 12.17 -7.12
CA LEU A 107 -11.45 11.75 -5.77
C LEU A 107 -10.31 12.10 -4.80
N GLN A 108 -10.52 13.16 -4.01
CA GLN A 108 -9.55 13.67 -3.03
C GLN A 108 -9.91 13.29 -1.57
N GLY A 109 -10.92 12.43 -1.36
CA GLY A 109 -11.44 12.08 -0.03
C GLY A 109 -10.36 11.48 0.88
N ALA A 110 -9.68 10.43 0.41
CA ALA A 110 -8.57 9.81 1.15
C ALA A 110 -7.42 10.79 1.43
N ARG A 111 -7.08 11.67 0.48
CA ARG A 111 -6.07 12.72 0.67
C ARG A 111 -6.44 13.71 1.76
N LYS A 112 -7.68 14.19 1.77
CA LYS A 112 -8.17 15.11 2.80
C LYS A 112 -8.22 14.45 4.18
N LYS A 113 -8.64 13.19 4.26
CA LYS A 113 -8.65 12.39 5.50
C LYS A 113 -7.24 12.27 6.08
N HIS A 114 -6.27 11.86 5.26
CA HIS A 114 -4.88 11.68 5.66
C HIS A 114 -4.04 12.98 5.68
N ALA A 115 -4.66 14.14 5.40
CA ALA A 115 -4.06 15.46 5.61
C ALA A 115 -4.27 15.98 7.05
N ALA A 116 -5.14 15.35 7.84
CA ALA A 116 -5.34 15.70 9.24
C ALA A 116 -4.10 15.38 10.09
N SER A 117 -3.91 16.11 11.20
CA SER A 117 -2.82 15.89 12.15
C SER A 117 -2.84 14.51 12.80
N THR A 118 -4.01 13.90 12.92
CA THR A 118 -4.20 12.52 13.41
C THR A 118 -3.52 11.48 12.53
N PHE A 119 -3.29 11.77 11.24
CA PHE A 119 -2.62 10.90 10.27
C PHE A 119 -1.25 11.45 9.84
N THR A 120 -0.57 12.16 10.75
CA THR A 120 0.77 12.71 10.56
C THR A 120 0.95 13.58 9.29
N ARG A 121 -0.17 14.07 8.72
CA ARG A 121 -0.22 14.79 7.44
C ARG A 121 0.47 14.04 6.29
N ILE A 122 0.42 12.70 6.32
CA ILE A 122 1.20 11.86 5.40
C ILE A 122 0.89 12.12 3.92
N SER A 123 -0.34 12.56 3.61
CA SER A 123 -0.76 12.92 2.25
C SER A 123 0.01 14.12 1.64
N HIS A 124 0.72 14.92 2.45
CA HIS A 124 1.54 16.05 2.00
C HIS A 124 3.05 15.78 2.17
N HIS A 125 3.43 14.55 2.48
CA HIS A 125 4.82 14.23 2.74
C HIS A 125 5.68 14.40 1.48
N LYS A 126 6.79 15.15 1.57
CA LYS A 126 7.69 15.48 0.43
C LYS A 126 8.19 14.25 -0.35
N LEU A 127 8.27 13.10 0.33
CA LEU A 127 8.69 11.85 -0.32
C LEU A 127 7.70 11.39 -1.40
N LEU A 128 6.42 11.73 -1.30
CA LEU A 128 5.39 11.34 -2.27
C LEU A 128 5.53 12.06 -3.62
N GLU A 129 6.15 13.24 -3.65
CA GLU A 129 6.30 14.03 -4.88
C GLU A 129 7.49 13.55 -5.72
N THR A 130 8.53 13.03 -5.06
CA THR A 130 9.83 12.77 -5.69
C THR A 130 10.15 11.28 -5.83
N LYS A 131 9.93 10.48 -4.78
CA LYS A 131 10.35 9.08 -4.76
C LYS A 131 9.49 8.13 -5.61
N PRO A 132 8.15 8.24 -5.67
CA PRO A 132 7.34 7.31 -6.46
C PRO A 132 7.71 7.28 -7.94
N ALA A 133 7.99 8.45 -8.53
CA ALA A 133 8.43 8.58 -9.92
C ALA A 133 9.83 7.99 -10.14
N ALA A 134 10.75 8.18 -9.19
CA ALA A 134 12.09 7.59 -9.25
C ALA A 134 12.05 6.06 -9.15
N ILE A 135 11.24 5.52 -8.24
CA ILE A 135 11.05 4.07 -8.08
C ILE A 135 10.43 3.48 -9.35
N LEU A 136 9.39 4.12 -9.90
CA LEU A 136 8.75 3.64 -11.13
C LEU A 136 9.75 3.58 -12.30
N LYS A 137 10.57 4.61 -12.49
CA LYS A 137 11.63 4.60 -13.52
C LYS A 137 12.67 3.50 -13.28
N ALA A 138 13.05 3.25 -12.02
CA ALA A 138 13.99 2.19 -11.68
C ALA A 138 13.42 0.78 -11.93
N LEU A 139 12.09 0.61 -11.83
CA LEU A 139 11.39 -0.63 -12.13
C LEU A 139 11.16 -0.84 -13.63
N GLU A 140 10.93 0.22 -14.39
CA GLU A 140 10.75 0.15 -15.85
C GLU A 140 12.08 -0.04 -16.62
N ASN A 141 13.21 0.30 -16.01
CA ASN A 141 14.56 0.12 -16.58
C ASN A 141 15.24 -1.22 -16.22
N LYS A 142 14.53 -2.12 -15.52
CA LYS A 142 15.00 -3.45 -15.08
C LYS A 142 14.33 -4.55 -15.90
#